data_AF-A0A967GUR3-F1
#
_entry.id   AF-A0A967GUR3-F1
#
_cell.length_a   1.000
_cell.length_b   1.000
_cell.length_c   1.000
_cell.angle_alpha   90.00
_cell.angle_beta   90.00
_cell.angle_gamma   90.00
#
_symmetry.space_group_name_H-M   'P 1'
#
loop_
_entity.id
_entity.type
_entity.pdbx_description
1 polymer ?
#
loop_
_entity_poly.entity_id
_entity_poly.type
_entity_poly.pdbx_seq_one_letter_code
_entity_poly.pdbx_strand_id
1 'polypeptide(L)'
;VCSEPYPDPTQFRKRSKYYDPKSKKEDPRWILVDFEFVAELPKEVSLATMKEDPRLEGMLILRRGNRLSITPVEGKHFRRVCKLGGWDPKEA
;
A
#
# COMPACT_ATOMS: atom_id res chain seq x y z
N VAL A 1 -0.76 -1.65 10.96
CA VAL A 1 0.63 -1.13 10.93
C VAL A 1 1.15 -1.32 12.34
N CYS A 2 2.25 -2.04 12.49
CA CYS A 2 2.70 -2.51 13.80
C CYS A 2 4.02 -1.86 14.27
N SER A 3 4.54 -0.87 13.53
CA SER A 3 5.66 -0.03 13.97
C SER A 3 5.46 1.45 13.62
N GLU A 4 6.17 2.30 14.36
CA GLU A 4 6.35 3.71 14.01
C GLU A 4 7.25 3.83 12.76
N PRO A 5 7.13 4.89 11.96
CA PRO A 5 8.00 5.09 10.80
C PRO A 5 9.48 5.16 11.19
N TYR A 6 10.34 4.44 10.46
CA TYR A 6 11.78 4.40 10.71
C TYR A 6 12.61 4.37 9.42
N PRO A 7 13.91 4.73 9.45
CA PRO A 7 14.74 4.76 8.24
C PRO A 7 14.92 3.39 7.59
N ASP A 8 14.72 3.30 6.27
CA ASP A 8 15.01 2.08 5.49
C ASP A 8 16.50 1.72 5.61
N PRO A 9 16.89 0.59 6.23
CA PRO A 9 18.31 0.23 6.36
C PRO A 9 18.96 -0.12 5.02
N THR A 10 18.17 -0.46 3.99
CA THR A 10 18.66 -0.86 2.68
C THR A 10 19.18 0.32 1.85
N GLN A 11 18.69 1.54 2.13
CA GLN A 11 19.12 2.75 1.42
C GLN A 11 20.61 3.08 1.65
N PHE A 12 21.22 2.57 2.73
CA PHE A 12 22.62 2.80 3.06
C PHE A 12 23.56 1.67 2.58
N ARG A 13 23.02 0.56 2.07
CA ARG A 13 23.81 -0.64 1.74
C ARG A 13 24.16 -0.63 0.25
N LYS A 14 25.43 -0.40 -0.12
CA LYS A 14 25.89 -0.33 -1.53
C LYS A 14 25.51 -1.51 -2.43
N ARG A 15 25.35 -2.71 -1.85
CA ARG A 15 24.93 -3.93 -2.58
C ARG A 15 23.41 -4.07 -2.71
N SER A 16 22.63 -3.24 -2.03
CA SER A 16 21.18 -3.22 -2.14
C SER A 16 20.76 -2.67 -3.50
N LYS A 17 19.72 -3.25 -4.09
CA LYS A 17 19.02 -2.69 -5.26
C LYS A 17 18.44 -1.30 -4.97
N TYR A 18 18.14 -1.01 -3.70
CA TYR A 18 17.54 0.24 -3.22
C TYR A 18 18.56 1.18 -2.57
N TYR A 19 19.86 0.97 -2.79
CA TYR A 19 20.90 1.87 -2.31
C TYR A 19 20.70 3.29 -2.86
N ASP A 20 20.73 4.28 -1.98
CA ASP A 20 20.71 5.70 -2.34
C ASP A 20 22.01 6.36 -1.87
N PRO A 21 22.98 6.65 -2.77
CA PRO A 21 24.24 7.29 -2.40
C PRO A 21 24.09 8.70 -1.84
N LYS A 22 22.91 9.32 -1.99
CA LYS A 22 22.63 10.67 -1.48
C LYS A 22 21.88 10.65 -0.15
N SER A 23 21.46 9.48 0.35
CA SER A 23 20.82 9.36 1.65
C SER A 23 21.86 9.24 2.76
N LYS A 24 21.78 10.10 3.78
CA LYS A 24 22.69 10.14 4.92
C LYS A 24 22.01 9.56 6.15
N LYS A 25 22.77 9.00 7.10
CA LYS A 25 22.17 8.41 8.31
C LYS A 25 21.55 9.48 9.21
N GLU A 26 22.09 10.68 9.18
CA GLU A 26 21.64 11.84 9.95
C GLU A 26 20.39 12.48 9.35
N ASP A 27 20.12 12.26 8.06
CA ASP A 27 18.97 12.76 7.31
C ASP A 27 18.50 11.71 6.27
N PRO A 28 17.83 10.64 6.74
CA PRO A 28 17.41 9.51 5.90
C PRO A 28 16.24 9.90 4.98
N ARG A 29 16.40 9.65 3.68
CA ARG A 29 15.37 9.98 2.67
C ARG A 29 14.23 8.98 2.60
N TRP A 30 14.52 7.70 2.84
CA TRP A 30 13.57 6.60 2.70
C TRP A 30 13.14 6.09 4.07
N ILE A 31 11.84 6.02 4.28
CA ILE A 31 11.22 5.64 5.54
C ILE A 31 10.35 4.40 5.29
N LEU A 32 10.42 3.44 6.21
CA LEU A 32 9.62 2.22 6.24
C LEU A 32 8.67 2.25 7.43
N VAL A 33 7.69 1.35 7.36
CA VAL A 33 6.87 0.88 8.47
C VAL A 33 6.74 -0.64 8.32
N ASP A 34 6.48 -1.32 9.42
CA ASP A 34 6.20 -2.75 9.42
C ASP A 34 4.69 -3.01 9.37
N PHE A 35 4.35 -4.08 8.66
CA PHE A 35 2.99 -4.60 8.58
C PHE A 35 2.97 -6.01 9.16
N GLU A 36 1.88 -6.32 9.85
CA GLU A 36 1.56 -7.67 10.27
C GLU A 36 0.46 -8.22 9.37
N PHE A 37 0.45 -9.54 9.24
CA PHE A 37 -0.62 -10.23 8.55
C PHE A 37 -1.91 -10.12 9.35
N VAL A 38 -3.00 -9.74 8.68
CA VAL A 38 -4.35 -9.67 9.28
C VAL A 38 -5.23 -10.76 8.70
N ALA A 39 -5.38 -10.80 7.38
CA ALA A 39 -6.23 -11.75 6.69
C ALA A 39 -5.83 -11.91 5.22
N GLU A 40 -6.27 -13.02 4.62
CA GLU A 40 -6.28 -13.23 3.18
C GLU A 40 -7.70 -12.94 2.63
N LEU A 41 -7.80 -12.36 1.44
CA LEU A 41 -9.08 -12.21 0.76
C LEU A 41 -9.50 -13.56 0.15
N PRO A 42 -10.70 -14.09 0.44
CA PRO A 42 -11.19 -15.34 -0.17
C PRO A 42 -11.21 -15.32 -1.71
N LYS A 43 -11.28 -14.14 -2.32
CA LYS A 43 -11.27 -13.94 -3.77
C LYS A 43 -10.29 -12.84 -4.14
N GLU A 44 -9.52 -13.06 -5.21
CA GLU A 44 -8.70 -12.02 -5.81
C GLU A 44 -9.58 -10.87 -6.33
N VAL A 45 -9.18 -9.64 -6.03
CA VAL A 45 -9.80 -8.42 -6.57
C VAL A 45 -8.86 -7.80 -7.60
N SER A 46 -9.08 -8.14 -8.87
CA SER A 46 -8.23 -7.66 -9.96
C SER A 46 -8.38 -6.16 -10.23
N LEU A 47 -7.36 -5.52 -10.82
CA LEU A 47 -7.43 -4.11 -11.24
C LEU A 47 -8.56 -3.87 -12.27
N ALA A 48 -8.84 -4.85 -13.14
CA ALA A 48 -9.93 -4.76 -14.11
C ALA A 48 -11.29 -4.71 -13.40
N THR A 49 -11.51 -5.65 -12.47
CA THR A 49 -12.71 -5.68 -11.60
C THR A 49 -12.89 -4.37 -10.85
N MET A 50 -11.81 -3.79 -10.32
CA MET A 50 -11.89 -2.51 -9.61
C MET A 50 -12.29 -1.35 -10.52
N LYS A 51 -11.80 -1.32 -11.77
CA LYS A 51 -12.11 -0.25 -12.74
C LYS A 51 -13.53 -0.31 -13.27
N GLU A 52 -14.13 -1.49 -13.30
CA GLU A 52 -15.51 -1.70 -13.75
C GLU A 52 -16.54 -1.37 -12.66
N ASP A 53 -16.11 -1.21 -11.40
CA ASP A 53 -17.01 -0.92 -10.28
C ASP A 53 -17.19 0.58 -10.06
N PRO A 54 -18.37 1.16 -10.37
CA PRO A 54 -18.60 2.60 -10.20
C PRO A 54 -18.54 3.05 -8.74
N ARG A 55 -18.64 2.14 -7.76
CA ARG A 55 -18.50 2.49 -6.33
C ARG A 55 -17.06 2.74 -5.91
N LEU A 56 -16.10 2.45 -6.79
CA LEU A 56 -14.66 2.72 -6.59
C LEU A 56 -14.20 3.96 -7.36
N GLU A 57 -15.12 4.70 -7.98
CA GLU A 57 -14.81 5.95 -8.66
C GLU A 57 -14.11 6.95 -7.70
N GLY A 58 -13.07 7.61 -8.20
CA GLY A 58 -12.30 8.58 -7.43
C GLY A 58 -11.12 8.00 -6.66
N MET A 59 -11.01 6.67 -6.52
CA MET A 59 -9.83 6.02 -5.93
C MET A 59 -8.54 6.47 -6.63
N LEU A 60 -7.57 6.96 -5.86
CA LEU A 60 -6.30 7.46 -6.40
C LEU A 60 -5.56 6.41 -7.21
N ILE A 61 -5.58 5.15 -6.75
CA ILE A 61 -4.91 4.03 -7.41
C ILE A 61 -5.47 3.72 -8.81
N LEU A 62 -6.74 4.06 -9.08
CA LEU A 62 -7.42 3.79 -10.35
C LEU A 62 -7.24 4.92 -11.37
N ARG A 63 -6.71 6.08 -10.96
CA ARG A 63 -6.53 7.22 -11.87
C ARG A 63 -5.52 6.90 -12.95
N ARG A 64 -5.85 7.23 -14.20
CA ARG A 64 -4.95 7.05 -15.34
C ARG A 64 -3.63 7.78 -15.09
N GLY A 65 -2.52 7.07 -15.27
CA GLY A 65 -1.18 7.63 -15.09
C GLY A 65 -0.69 7.66 -13.65
N ASN A 66 -1.48 7.22 -12.66
CA ASN A 66 -0.96 7.10 -11.29
C ASN A 66 0.24 6.13 -11.25
N ARG A 67 1.28 6.54 -10.52
CA ARG A 67 2.52 5.78 -10.30
C ARG A 67 2.91 5.73 -8.81
N LEU A 68 2.03 6.20 -7.94
CA LEU A 68 2.22 6.13 -6.49
C LEU A 68 2.04 4.68 -6.02
N SER A 69 3.05 4.15 -5.33
CA SER A 69 3.02 2.81 -4.71
C SER A 69 2.28 2.79 -3.37
N ILE A 70 2.18 3.94 -2.69
CA ILE A 70 1.43 4.12 -1.45
C ILE A 70 0.39 5.20 -1.72
N THR A 71 -0.88 4.87 -1.49
CA THR A 71 -2.00 5.79 -1.74
C THR A 71 -2.99 5.76 -0.59
N PRO A 72 -3.54 6.91 -0.17
CA PRO A 72 -4.64 6.91 0.79
C PRO A 72 -5.88 6.23 0.20
N VAL A 73 -6.63 5.54 1.05
CA VAL A 73 -7.89 4.88 0.70
C VAL A 73 -9.00 5.39 1.59
N GLU A 74 -10.04 5.96 0.99
CA GLU A 74 -11.25 6.36 1.74
C GLU A 74 -11.96 5.11 2.29
N GLY A 75 -12.56 5.22 3.47
CA GLY A 75 -13.24 4.10 4.12
C GLY A 75 -14.35 3.45 3.27
N LYS A 76 -15.03 4.23 2.41
CA LYS A 76 -16.05 3.70 1.49
C LYS A 76 -15.45 2.77 0.42
N HIS A 77 -14.27 3.13 -0.11
CA HIS A 77 -13.55 2.33 -1.10
C HIS A 77 -12.96 1.08 -0.46
N PHE A 78 -12.35 1.21 0.72
CA PHE A 78 -11.82 0.07 1.48
C PHE A 78 -12.89 -1.00 1.70
N ARG A 79 -14.04 -0.63 2.30
CA ARG A 79 -15.16 -1.55 2.53
C ARG A 79 -15.66 -2.21 1.25
N ARG A 80 -15.66 -1.47 0.13
CA ARG A 80 -16.10 -2.02 -1.16
C ARG A 80 -15.12 -3.07 -1.68
N VAL A 81 -13.82 -2.81 -1.61
CA VAL A 81 -12.77 -3.77 -1.99
C VAL A 81 -12.84 -5.03 -1.12
N CYS A 82 -12.99 -4.90 0.20
CA CYS A 82 -13.16 -6.05 1.10
C CYS A 82 -14.37 -6.90 0.68
N LYS A 83 -15.51 -6.26 0.41
CA LYS A 83 -16.73 -6.95 -0.05
C LYS A 83 -16.53 -7.67 -1.40
N LEU A 84 -15.80 -7.09 -2.34
CA LEU A 84 -15.45 -7.75 -3.61
C LEU A 84 -14.58 -8.98 -3.37
N GLY A 85 -13.64 -8.88 -2.43
CA GLY A 85 -12.78 -9.99 -2.01
C GLY A 85 -13.47 -11.04 -1.15
N GLY A 86 -14.72 -10.81 -0.73
CA GLY A 86 -15.47 -11.73 0.13
C GLY A 86 -15.04 -11.69 1.60
N TRP A 87 -14.43 -10.61 2.07
CA TRP A 87 -13.95 -10.43 3.44
C TRP A 87 -14.72 -9.33 4.16
N ASP A 88 -15.14 -9.55 5.41
CA ASP A 88 -15.70 -8.52 6.28
C ASP A 88 -14.61 -7.96 7.21
N PRO A 89 -14.21 -6.69 7.06
CA PRO A 89 -13.19 -6.07 7.90
C PRO A 89 -13.61 -5.91 9.37
N LYS A 90 -14.87 -6.15 9.73
CA LYS A 90 -15.33 -6.13 11.13
C LYS A 90 -15.07 -7.44 11.88
N GLU A 91 -14.72 -8.51 11.17
CA GLU A 91 -14.47 -9.83 11.75
C GLU A 91 -12.98 -10.02 12.12
N ALA A 92 -12.16 -8.98 11.94
CA ALA A 92 -10.72 -8.95 12.24
C ALA A 92 -10.38 -8.16 13.50
#